data_AF-A0AA92TT68-F1
#
_entry.id   AF-A0AA92TT68-F1
#
_cell.length_a   1.000
_cell.length_b   1.000
_cell.length_c   1.000
_cell.angle_alpha   90.00
_cell.angle_beta   90.00
_cell.angle_gamma   90.00
#
_symmetry.space_group_name_H-M   'P 1'
#
loop_
_entity.id
_entity.type
_entity.pdbx_description
1 polymer ?
#
loop_
_entity_poly.entity_id
_entity_poly.type
_entity_poly.pdbx_seq_one_letter_code
_entity_poly.pdbx_strand_id
1 'polypeptide(L)'
;MENKKQSHNIPNEYNPSVNEVEKYLYRWDRLDNYVEQERALDKLFLVLCNKNIDQYEILLKCSTLNDFYSTNIYDIYSVALHILFIKDLDYRLAKGDLSLVEEIAHVKVGRDQVERTFYSFATKYCSHHQPSKYAIYDNYVEKVLIFFKNRDHFCDFKNKDLKDYPKFISVIKQFMAYYKLSKFTLKEIDKYLWQLGKEYYNKTQKKKKK
;
A
#
# COMPACT_ATOMS: atom_id res chain seq x y z
N MET A 1 6.34 -3.09 42.81
CA MET A 1 5.96 -2.07 41.80
C MET A 1 6.15 -2.70 40.43
N GLU A 2 5.05 -3.18 39.85
CA GLU A 2 5.06 -3.90 38.57
C GLU A 2 5.41 -2.94 37.43
N ASN A 3 6.50 -3.24 36.74
CA ASN A 3 6.82 -2.66 35.45
C ASN A 3 5.74 -3.08 34.45
N LYS A 4 4.70 -2.25 34.29
CA LYS A 4 3.76 -2.36 33.16
C LYS A 4 4.56 -2.21 31.88
N LYS A 5 4.85 -3.33 31.21
CA LYS A 5 5.23 -3.35 29.80
C LYS A 5 4.12 -2.63 29.03
N GLN A 6 4.34 -1.37 28.65
CA GLN A 6 3.45 -0.62 27.76
C GLN A 6 3.14 -1.51 26.55
N SER A 7 1.88 -1.85 26.31
CA SER A 7 1.48 -2.62 25.14
C SER A 7 1.77 -1.80 23.88
N HIS A 8 2.63 -2.31 23.01
CA HIS A 8 3.05 -1.66 21.76
C HIS A 8 2.01 -1.86 20.63
N ASN A 9 0.74 -1.83 21.00
CA ASN A 9 -0.39 -1.94 20.09
C ASN A 9 -1.11 -0.60 20.08
N ILE A 10 -1.92 -0.38 19.05
CA ILE A 10 -2.89 0.72 19.04
C ILE A 10 -3.70 0.65 20.36
N PRO A 11 -3.84 1.75 21.12
CA PRO A 11 -4.59 1.73 22.36
C PRO A 11 -6.05 1.32 22.14
N ASN A 12 -6.66 0.64 23.10
CA ASN A 12 -8.05 0.18 22.96
C ASN A 12 -9.03 1.35 22.83
N GLU A 13 -8.72 2.48 23.47
CA GLU A 13 -9.45 3.73 23.41
C GLU A 13 -9.28 4.50 22.09
N TYR A 14 -8.31 4.13 21.25
CA TYR A 14 -8.08 4.81 19.98
C TYR A 14 -9.25 4.56 19.03
N ASN A 15 -9.92 5.60 18.56
CA ASN A 15 -11.04 5.45 17.63
C ASN A 15 -10.74 6.15 16.29
N PRO A 16 -10.69 5.42 15.16
CA PRO A 16 -10.67 6.03 13.84
C PRO A 16 -11.84 6.99 13.70
N SER A 17 -11.53 8.20 13.26
CA SER A 17 -12.50 9.26 13.09
C SER A 17 -12.00 10.24 12.03
N VAL A 18 -12.90 11.09 11.56
CA VAL A 18 -12.57 12.18 10.64
C VAL A 18 -11.39 13.02 11.16
N ASN A 19 -11.42 13.41 12.42
CA ASN A 19 -10.38 14.24 13.03
C ASN A 19 -9.03 13.51 13.09
N GLU A 20 -9.03 12.20 13.37
CA GLU A 20 -7.79 11.41 13.36
C GLU A 20 -7.21 11.28 11.95
N VAL A 21 -8.03 11.01 10.94
CA VAL A 21 -7.56 10.97 9.54
C VAL A 21 -6.96 12.32 9.15
N GLU A 22 -7.67 13.43 9.39
CA GLU A 22 -7.18 14.79 9.08
C GLU A 22 -5.87 15.12 9.81
N LYS A 23 -5.75 14.75 11.09
CA LYS A 23 -4.53 14.90 11.87
C LYS A 23 -3.35 14.15 11.25
N TYR A 24 -3.55 12.91 10.78
CA TYR A 24 -2.48 12.16 10.11
C TYR A 24 -2.18 12.68 8.71
N LEU A 25 -3.18 13.18 7.96
CA LEU A 25 -2.93 13.84 6.69
C LEU A 25 -2.13 15.14 6.88
N TYR A 26 -2.41 15.91 7.93
CA TYR A 26 -1.60 17.08 8.28
C TYR A 26 -0.16 16.73 8.68
N ARG A 27 0.03 15.60 9.38
CA ARG A 27 1.38 15.09 9.71
C ARG A 27 2.13 14.62 8.47
N TRP A 28 1.43 14.06 7.49
CA TRP A 28 2.01 13.58 6.23
C TRP A 28 2.82 14.68 5.55
N ASP A 29 2.28 15.90 5.47
CA ASP A 29 2.91 17.04 4.80
C ASP A 29 4.21 17.52 5.44
N ARG A 30 4.54 17.01 6.63
CA ARG A 30 5.78 17.30 7.38
C ARG A 30 6.80 16.16 7.34
N LEU A 31 6.52 15.10 6.59
CA LEU A 31 7.44 13.98 6.36
C LEU A 31 8.24 14.23 5.08
N ASP A 32 9.18 15.19 5.13
CA ASP A 32 9.84 15.77 3.95
C ASP A 32 10.31 14.72 2.94
N ASN A 33 11.02 13.67 3.38
CA ASN A 33 11.53 12.65 2.47
C ASN A 33 10.41 11.80 1.81
N TYR A 34 9.35 11.46 2.53
CA TYR A 34 8.24 10.67 1.99
C TYR A 34 7.37 11.49 1.04
N VAL A 35 7.14 12.76 1.36
CA VAL A 35 6.36 13.68 0.51
C VAL A 35 7.06 13.91 -0.82
N GLU A 36 8.36 14.20 -0.80
CA GLU A 36 9.12 14.43 -2.03
C GLU A 36 9.26 13.16 -2.88
N GLN A 37 9.40 11.98 -2.25
CA GLN A 37 9.37 10.70 -2.96
C GLN A 37 8.01 10.45 -3.64
N GLU A 38 6.89 10.70 -2.94
CA GLU A 38 5.57 10.57 -3.53
C GLU A 38 5.34 11.58 -4.68
N ARG A 39 5.80 12.83 -4.53
CA ARG A 39 5.70 13.84 -5.60
C ARG A 39 6.53 13.46 -6.82
N ALA A 40 7.72 12.91 -6.62
CA ALA A 40 8.56 12.41 -7.69
C ALA A 40 7.91 11.21 -8.41
N LEU A 41 7.28 10.29 -7.66
CA LEU A 41 6.50 9.20 -8.25
C LEU A 41 5.27 9.70 -9.01
N ASP A 42 4.50 10.63 -8.44
CA ASP A 42 3.35 11.23 -9.11
C ASP A 42 3.79 11.89 -10.44
N LYS A 43 4.92 12.62 -10.45
CA LYS A 43 5.51 13.18 -11.68
C LYS A 43 5.89 12.09 -12.69
N LEU A 44 6.53 11.01 -12.23
CA LEU A 44 6.95 9.90 -13.08
C LEU A 44 5.75 9.18 -13.68
N PHE A 45 4.77 8.77 -12.88
CA PHE A 45 3.64 7.93 -13.28
C PHE A 45 2.54 8.71 -14.02
N LEU A 46 2.37 10.00 -13.76
CA LEU A 46 1.25 10.78 -14.31
C LEU A 46 1.67 11.73 -15.44
N VAL A 47 2.95 12.11 -15.50
CA VAL A 47 3.45 13.10 -16.47
C VAL A 47 4.49 12.50 -17.40
N LEU A 48 5.58 11.93 -16.88
CA LEU A 48 6.72 11.52 -17.70
C LEU A 48 6.53 10.17 -18.39
N CYS A 49 5.98 9.18 -17.68
CA CYS A 49 5.86 7.77 -18.08
C CYS A 49 4.42 7.28 -17.91
N ASN A 50 3.46 8.04 -18.44
CA ASN A 50 2.04 7.88 -18.11
C ASN A 50 1.33 6.70 -18.81
N LYS A 51 2.04 5.95 -19.65
CA LYS A 51 1.57 4.73 -20.31
C LYS A 51 2.40 3.52 -19.92
N ASN A 52 1.90 2.35 -20.28
CA ASN A 52 2.53 1.05 -20.04
C ASN A 52 2.86 0.32 -21.34
N ILE A 53 3.40 1.05 -22.33
CA ILE A 53 3.68 0.51 -23.68
C ILE A 53 5.16 0.56 -24.06
N ASP A 54 5.97 1.33 -23.33
CA ASP A 54 7.41 1.45 -23.57
C ASP A 54 8.19 0.77 -22.45
N GLN A 55 9.14 -0.09 -22.83
CA GLN A 55 9.91 -0.88 -21.88
C GLN A 55 10.78 -0.03 -20.94
N TYR A 56 11.32 1.09 -21.43
CA TYR A 56 12.23 1.93 -20.66
C TYR A 56 11.45 2.77 -19.65
N GLU A 57 10.28 3.29 -20.05
CA GLU A 57 9.35 3.97 -19.15
C GLU A 57 8.84 3.03 -18.04
N ILE A 58 8.47 1.79 -18.39
CA ILE A 58 8.05 0.80 -17.40
C ILE A 58 9.21 0.46 -16.47
N LEU A 59 10.42 0.26 -16.98
CA LEU A 59 11.59 -0.04 -16.17
C LEU A 59 11.93 1.10 -15.21
N LEU A 60 11.82 2.37 -15.65
CA LEU A 60 11.98 3.54 -14.80
C LEU A 60 10.95 3.54 -13.67
N LYS A 61 9.66 3.38 -14.00
CA LYS A 61 8.58 3.27 -13.00
C LYS A 61 8.84 2.16 -11.99
N CYS A 62 9.14 0.96 -12.46
CA CYS A 62 9.41 -0.20 -11.59
C CYS A 62 10.62 0.04 -10.69
N SER A 63 11.71 0.57 -11.23
CA SER A 63 12.96 0.80 -10.48
C SER A 63 12.79 1.87 -9.41
N THR A 64 12.22 3.03 -9.76
CA THR A 64 11.97 4.13 -8.81
C THR A 64 10.97 3.71 -7.73
N LEU A 65 9.90 3.00 -8.10
CA LEU A 65 8.91 2.52 -7.14
C LEU A 65 9.51 1.49 -6.19
N ASN A 66 10.31 0.55 -6.70
CA ASN A 66 10.98 -0.48 -5.90
C ASN A 66 11.94 0.13 -4.87
N ASP A 67 12.67 1.18 -5.26
CA ASP A 67 13.59 1.90 -4.38
C ASP A 67 12.84 2.68 -3.29
N PHE A 68 11.90 3.55 -3.69
CA PHE A 68 11.22 4.47 -2.76
C PHE A 68 10.34 3.72 -1.74
N TYR A 69 9.74 2.61 -2.14
CA TYR A 69 8.96 1.76 -1.24
C TYR A 69 9.76 0.61 -0.63
N SER A 70 11.05 0.48 -0.97
CA SER A 70 11.94 -0.57 -0.50
C SER A 70 11.32 -1.97 -0.65
N THR A 71 10.74 -2.27 -1.83
CA THR A 71 10.06 -3.56 -2.06
C THR A 71 11.04 -4.73 -2.22
N ASN A 72 12.35 -4.45 -2.33
CA ASN A 72 13.44 -5.42 -2.38
C ASN A 72 13.35 -6.43 -3.54
N ILE A 73 12.85 -5.98 -4.68
CA ILE A 73 12.85 -6.76 -5.92
C ILE A 73 14.23 -6.66 -6.54
N TYR A 74 14.98 -7.75 -6.58
CA TYR A 74 16.32 -7.79 -7.17
C TYR A 74 16.30 -7.84 -8.70
N ASP A 75 15.43 -8.67 -9.27
CA ASP A 75 15.25 -8.79 -10.72
C ASP A 75 14.11 -7.88 -11.21
N ILE A 76 14.33 -6.58 -11.09
CA ILE A 76 13.32 -5.58 -11.47
C ILE A 76 13.06 -5.55 -12.98
N TYR A 77 14.05 -5.97 -13.77
CA TYR A 77 13.95 -6.06 -15.23
C TYR A 77 12.89 -7.10 -15.64
N SER A 78 12.92 -8.30 -15.08
CA SER A 78 11.90 -9.33 -15.35
C SER A 78 10.49 -8.86 -14.96
N VAL A 79 10.36 -8.10 -13.86
CA VAL A 79 9.08 -7.50 -13.47
C VAL A 79 8.61 -6.44 -14.47
N ALA A 80 9.50 -5.58 -14.95
CA ALA A 80 9.18 -4.59 -15.96
C ALA A 80 8.75 -5.22 -17.30
N LEU A 81 9.49 -6.25 -17.76
CA LEU A 81 9.12 -7.01 -18.95
C LEU A 81 7.77 -7.70 -18.80
N HIS A 82 7.51 -8.33 -17.64
CA HIS A 82 6.24 -8.98 -17.37
C HIS A 82 5.07 -8.00 -17.51
N ILE A 83 5.19 -6.80 -16.93
CA ILE A 83 4.17 -5.74 -17.02
C ILE A 83 3.94 -5.29 -18.46
N LEU A 84 5.00 -5.15 -19.27
CA LEU A 84 4.90 -4.74 -20.68
C LEU A 84 4.01 -5.68 -21.50
N PHE A 85 4.00 -6.97 -21.18
CA PHE A 85 3.23 -7.98 -21.92
C PHE A 85 1.83 -8.24 -21.35
N ILE A 86 1.40 -7.54 -20.29
CA ILE A 86 0.02 -7.62 -19.79
C ILE A 86 -0.92 -6.98 -20.81
N LYS A 87 -1.90 -7.76 -21.25
CA LYS A 87 -2.86 -7.33 -22.27
C LYS A 87 -3.73 -6.19 -21.76
N ASP A 88 -3.84 -5.12 -22.56
CA ASP A 88 -4.70 -3.95 -22.35
C ASP A 88 -4.51 -3.27 -20.98
N LEU A 89 -3.29 -3.30 -20.43
CA LEU A 89 -2.99 -2.86 -19.06
C LEU A 89 -3.51 -1.44 -18.74
N ASP A 90 -3.19 -0.45 -19.58
CA ASP A 90 -3.63 0.94 -19.37
C ASP A 90 -5.15 1.08 -19.36
N TYR A 91 -5.85 0.38 -20.25
CA TYR A 91 -7.31 0.37 -20.30
C TYR A 91 -7.91 -0.28 -19.05
N ARG A 92 -7.37 -1.42 -18.63
CA ARG A 92 -7.84 -2.17 -17.46
C ARG A 92 -7.59 -1.40 -16.15
N LEU A 93 -6.44 -0.73 -16.02
CA LEU A 93 -6.17 0.22 -14.93
C LEU A 93 -7.22 1.32 -14.92
N ALA A 94 -7.47 1.97 -16.07
CA ALA A 94 -8.47 3.02 -16.19
C ALA A 94 -9.91 2.53 -15.89
N LYS A 95 -10.21 1.24 -16.01
CA LYS A 95 -11.49 0.65 -15.60
C LYS A 95 -11.54 0.21 -14.14
N GLY A 96 -10.42 0.19 -13.44
CA GLY A 96 -10.35 -0.29 -12.06
C GLY A 96 -10.43 -1.81 -11.96
N ASP A 97 -9.90 -2.51 -12.95
CA ASP A 97 -9.81 -3.97 -12.92
C ASP A 97 -8.89 -4.43 -11.78
N LEU A 98 -9.49 -4.95 -10.71
CA LEU A 98 -8.80 -5.40 -9.51
C LEU A 98 -7.97 -6.68 -9.75
N SER A 99 -8.26 -7.45 -10.80
CA SER A 99 -7.51 -8.66 -11.13
C SER A 99 -6.07 -8.37 -11.57
N LEU A 100 -5.81 -7.15 -12.06
CA LEU A 100 -4.48 -6.71 -12.48
C LEU A 100 -3.45 -6.80 -11.36
N VAL A 101 -3.83 -6.63 -10.10
CA VAL A 101 -2.87 -6.73 -9.00
C VAL A 101 -2.27 -8.12 -8.94
N GLU A 102 -3.08 -9.17 -9.08
CA GLU A 102 -2.55 -10.53 -9.07
C GLU A 102 -1.76 -10.83 -10.33
N GLU A 103 -2.23 -10.35 -11.49
CA GLU A 103 -1.52 -10.53 -12.75
C GLU A 103 -0.14 -9.87 -12.71
N ILE A 104 -0.01 -8.65 -12.17
CA ILE A 104 1.27 -7.97 -11.98
C ILE A 104 2.13 -8.65 -10.90
N ALA A 105 1.52 -9.19 -9.86
CA ALA A 105 2.26 -9.74 -8.72
C ALA A 105 2.99 -11.05 -9.04
N HIS A 106 2.44 -11.91 -9.89
CA HIS A 106 3.00 -13.24 -10.18
C HIS A 106 3.98 -13.18 -11.35
N VAL A 107 5.27 -13.18 -11.02
CA VAL A 107 6.35 -13.00 -12.01
C VAL A 107 7.36 -14.14 -11.89
N LYS A 108 7.83 -14.64 -13.03
CA LYS A 108 8.99 -15.54 -13.10
C LYS A 108 10.27 -14.70 -13.14
N VAL A 109 11.16 -14.93 -12.18
CA VAL A 109 12.38 -14.14 -12.01
C VAL A 109 13.63 -15.00 -11.92
N GLY A 110 14.77 -14.39 -12.22
CA GLY A 110 16.08 -15.03 -12.20
C GLY A 110 16.31 -16.00 -13.35
N ARG A 111 17.52 -16.59 -13.39
CA ARG A 111 17.94 -17.50 -14.45
C ARG A 111 17.07 -18.77 -14.51
N ASP A 112 16.67 -19.26 -13.35
CA ASP A 112 15.86 -20.48 -13.21
C ASP A 112 14.35 -20.24 -13.37
N GLN A 113 13.95 -19.01 -13.71
CA GLN A 113 12.54 -18.63 -13.98
C GLN A 113 11.58 -19.04 -12.85
N VAL A 114 12.01 -18.83 -11.61
CA VAL A 114 11.24 -19.22 -10.43
C VAL A 114 10.11 -18.22 -10.22
N GLU A 115 8.89 -18.72 -10.04
CA GLU A 115 7.74 -17.89 -9.73
C GLU A 115 7.87 -17.25 -8.33
N ARG A 116 7.61 -15.94 -8.29
CA ARG A 116 7.59 -15.12 -7.09
C ARG A 116 6.37 -14.21 -7.11
N THR A 117 5.82 -13.95 -5.93
CA THR A 117 4.67 -13.07 -5.76
C THR A 117 5.10 -11.74 -5.15
N PHE A 118 5.07 -10.67 -5.95
CA PHE A 118 5.39 -9.29 -5.55
C PHE A 118 4.13 -8.47 -5.24
N TYR A 119 3.22 -9.03 -4.45
CA TYR A 119 1.89 -8.44 -4.15
C TYR A 119 1.96 -6.98 -3.67
N SER A 120 2.83 -6.69 -2.70
CA SER A 120 3.03 -5.34 -2.16
C SER A 120 3.43 -4.33 -3.25
N PHE A 121 4.31 -4.73 -4.18
CA PHE A 121 4.72 -3.92 -5.32
C PHE A 121 3.58 -3.71 -6.31
N ALA A 122 2.85 -4.78 -6.65
CA ALA A 122 1.72 -4.70 -7.59
C ALA A 122 0.64 -3.71 -7.11
N THR A 123 0.27 -3.74 -5.81
CA THR A 123 -0.70 -2.77 -5.27
C THR A 123 -0.23 -1.32 -5.37
N LYS A 124 1.07 -1.07 -5.19
CA LYS A 124 1.67 0.27 -5.31
C LYS A 124 1.69 0.73 -6.77
N TYR A 125 2.05 -0.17 -7.68
CA TYR A 125 2.06 0.11 -9.11
C TYR A 125 0.68 0.56 -9.60
N CYS A 126 -0.36 -0.19 -9.24
CA CYS A 126 -1.73 0.16 -9.61
C CYS A 126 -2.23 1.44 -8.92
N SER A 127 -1.91 1.63 -7.63
CA SER A 127 -2.31 2.84 -6.88
C SER A 127 -1.68 4.11 -7.43
N HIS A 128 -0.41 4.09 -7.85
CA HIS A 128 0.24 5.24 -8.49
C HIS A 128 -0.34 5.57 -9.87
N HIS A 129 -0.85 4.58 -10.61
CA HIS A 129 -1.57 4.83 -11.85
C HIS A 129 -3.01 5.33 -11.65
N GLN A 130 -3.71 4.82 -10.64
CA GLN A 130 -5.14 5.06 -10.42
C GLN A 130 -5.47 5.14 -8.90
N PRO A 131 -5.06 6.23 -8.21
CA PRO A 131 -5.13 6.33 -6.75
C PRO A 131 -6.56 6.40 -6.17
N SER A 132 -7.57 6.64 -7.01
CA SER A 132 -8.98 6.62 -6.63
C SER A 132 -9.60 5.22 -6.69
N LYS A 133 -8.94 4.24 -7.32
CA LYS A 133 -9.48 2.89 -7.58
C LYS A 133 -8.71 1.80 -6.85
N TYR A 134 -7.43 2.03 -6.59
CA TYR A 134 -6.52 1.06 -5.99
C TYR A 134 -5.98 1.59 -4.67
N ALA A 135 -5.98 0.71 -3.66
CA ALA A 135 -5.34 0.92 -2.37
C ALA A 135 -4.00 0.17 -2.31
N ILE A 136 -3.06 0.70 -1.52
CA ILE A 136 -1.75 0.11 -1.27
C ILE A 136 -1.85 -0.90 -0.14
N TYR A 137 -1.40 -2.13 -0.41
CA TYR A 137 -1.15 -3.08 0.65
C TYR A 137 0.25 -2.88 1.23
N ASP A 138 0.33 -2.85 2.56
CA ASP A 138 1.58 -2.89 3.33
C ASP A 138 1.36 -3.63 4.67
N ASN A 139 2.45 -4.12 5.27
CA ASN A 139 2.41 -4.80 6.56
C ASN A 139 1.87 -3.91 7.69
N TYR A 140 2.08 -2.58 7.65
CA TYR A 140 1.46 -1.69 8.63
C TYR A 140 -0.06 -1.62 8.46
N VAL A 141 -0.54 -1.48 7.23
CA VAL A 141 -1.97 -1.46 6.89
C VAL A 141 -2.65 -2.75 7.34
N GLU A 142 -2.05 -3.91 7.04
CA GLU A 142 -2.56 -5.22 7.48
C GLU A 142 -2.74 -5.29 9.00
N LYS A 143 -1.73 -4.88 9.78
CA LYS A 143 -1.79 -4.94 11.25
C LYS A 143 -2.88 -4.05 11.82
N VAL A 144 -3.06 -2.85 11.25
CA VAL A 144 -4.09 -1.90 11.66
C VAL A 144 -5.48 -2.50 11.40
N LEU A 145 -5.71 -3.05 10.19
CA LEU A 145 -6.98 -3.67 9.84
C LEU A 145 -7.28 -4.89 10.74
N ILE A 146 -6.30 -5.74 11.01
CA ILE A 146 -6.47 -6.90 11.91
C ILE A 146 -6.78 -6.44 13.34
N PHE A 147 -6.12 -5.40 13.83
CA PHE A 147 -6.38 -4.86 15.16
C PHE A 147 -7.85 -4.44 15.32
N PHE A 148 -8.33 -3.58 14.41
CA PHE A 148 -9.71 -3.10 14.45
C PHE A 148 -10.72 -4.21 14.15
N LYS A 149 -10.37 -5.19 13.31
CA LYS A 149 -11.20 -6.37 13.08
C LYS A 149 -11.46 -7.12 14.38
N ASN A 150 -10.40 -7.40 15.13
CA ASN A 150 -10.49 -8.18 16.36
C ASN A 150 -11.15 -7.42 17.51
N ARG A 151 -10.99 -6.09 17.55
CA ARG A 151 -11.54 -5.23 18.60
C ARG A 151 -13.01 -4.88 18.37
N ASP A 152 -13.33 -4.41 17.16
CA ASP A 152 -14.61 -3.78 16.86
C ASP A 152 -15.52 -4.62 15.97
N HIS A 153 -14.98 -5.73 15.42
CA HIS A 153 -15.70 -6.62 14.51
C HIS A 153 -16.31 -5.88 13.31
N PHE A 154 -15.61 -4.86 12.78
CA PHE A 154 -16.13 -4.01 11.71
C PHE A 154 -16.39 -4.75 10.39
N CYS A 155 -15.72 -5.89 10.18
CA CYS A 155 -15.84 -6.74 9.01
C CYS A 155 -15.40 -8.15 9.40
N ASP A 156 -16.07 -9.19 8.91
CA ASP A 156 -15.57 -10.56 9.04
C ASP A 156 -14.62 -10.90 7.87
N PHE A 157 -13.37 -11.23 8.18
CA PHE A 157 -12.38 -11.69 7.22
C PHE A 157 -11.23 -12.48 7.88
N LYS A 158 -10.64 -13.42 7.15
CA LYS A 158 -9.43 -14.13 7.58
C LYS A 158 -8.21 -13.29 7.18
N ASN A 159 -7.12 -13.37 7.93
CA ASN A 159 -5.92 -12.56 7.64
C ASN A 159 -5.39 -12.83 6.20
N LYS A 160 -5.51 -14.08 5.72
CA LYS A 160 -5.14 -14.44 4.34
C LYS A 160 -5.99 -13.75 3.26
N ASP A 161 -7.21 -13.31 3.59
CA ASP A 161 -8.08 -12.60 2.65
C ASP A 161 -7.53 -11.21 2.31
N LEU A 162 -6.60 -10.65 3.10
CA LEU A 162 -5.91 -9.40 2.75
C LEU A 162 -4.87 -9.57 1.62
N LYS A 163 -4.57 -10.81 1.24
CA LYS A 163 -3.74 -11.18 0.08
C LYS A 163 -4.57 -11.52 -1.16
N ASP A 164 -5.88 -11.31 -1.10
CA ASP A 164 -6.81 -11.36 -2.22
C ASP A 164 -7.24 -9.92 -2.49
N TYR A 165 -6.77 -9.34 -3.59
CA TYR A 165 -6.90 -7.89 -3.78
C TYR A 165 -8.35 -7.37 -3.79
N PRO A 166 -9.31 -8.02 -4.48
CA PRO A 166 -10.73 -7.65 -4.39
C PRO A 166 -11.27 -7.67 -2.95
N LYS A 167 -10.93 -8.69 -2.16
CA LYS A 167 -11.32 -8.74 -0.74
C LYS A 167 -10.63 -7.66 0.08
N PHE A 168 -9.34 -7.40 -0.14
CA PHE A 168 -8.62 -6.32 0.52
C PHE A 168 -9.31 -4.96 0.30
N ILE A 169 -9.68 -4.63 -0.94
CA ILE A 169 -10.43 -3.41 -1.26
C ILE A 169 -11.79 -3.38 -0.56
N SER A 170 -12.50 -4.52 -0.51
CA SER A 170 -13.76 -4.62 0.23
C SER A 170 -13.57 -4.35 1.73
N VAL A 171 -12.51 -4.88 2.34
CA VAL A 171 -12.18 -4.66 3.75
C VAL A 171 -11.88 -3.18 4.01
N ILE A 172 -11.11 -2.50 3.15
CA ILE A 172 -10.84 -1.05 3.27
C ILE A 172 -12.16 -0.26 3.19
N LYS A 173 -13.03 -0.58 2.25
CA LYS A 173 -14.33 0.12 2.11
C LYS A 173 -15.25 -0.11 3.32
N GLN A 174 -15.28 -1.32 3.86
CA GLN A 174 -16.04 -1.63 5.08
C GLN A 174 -15.45 -0.92 6.30
N PHE A 175 -14.13 -0.85 6.44
CA PHE A 175 -13.46 -0.05 7.45
C PHE A 175 -13.89 1.42 7.34
N MET A 176 -13.83 2.00 6.14
CA MET A 176 -14.25 3.38 5.90
C MET A 176 -15.72 3.61 6.26
N ALA A 177 -16.62 2.70 5.87
CA ALA A 177 -18.04 2.81 6.17
C ALA A 177 -18.31 2.73 7.68
N TYR A 178 -17.71 1.76 8.37
CA TYR A 178 -17.90 1.53 9.79
C TYR A 178 -17.49 2.76 10.64
N TYR A 179 -16.33 3.36 10.34
CA TYR A 179 -15.84 4.54 11.04
C TYR A 179 -16.31 5.87 10.43
N LYS A 180 -17.27 5.85 9.50
CA LYS A 180 -17.84 7.04 8.83
C LYS A 180 -16.79 7.92 8.14
N LEU A 181 -15.83 7.28 7.48
CA LEU A 181 -14.69 7.89 6.78
C LEU A 181 -14.90 7.97 5.25
N SER A 182 -16.13 7.76 4.76
CA SER A 182 -16.44 7.73 3.32
C SER A 182 -16.17 9.04 2.57
N LYS A 183 -15.91 10.16 3.28
CA LYS A 183 -15.51 11.43 2.66
C LYS A 183 -14.07 11.43 2.15
N PHE A 184 -13.23 10.52 2.63
CA PHE A 184 -11.82 10.42 2.22
C PHE A 184 -11.65 9.47 1.05
N THR A 185 -10.64 9.72 0.24
CA THR A 185 -10.20 8.85 -0.85
C THR A 185 -9.45 7.63 -0.34
N LEU A 186 -9.28 6.61 -1.19
CA LEU A 186 -8.43 5.46 -0.88
C LEU A 186 -6.99 5.89 -0.56
N LYS A 187 -6.39 6.80 -1.36
CA LYS A 187 -5.04 7.32 -1.11
C LYS A 187 -4.90 8.00 0.26
N GLU A 188 -5.92 8.75 0.70
CA GLU A 188 -5.91 9.39 2.03
C GLU A 188 -6.03 8.37 3.16
N ILE A 189 -6.91 7.37 3.01
CA ILE A 189 -7.06 6.28 3.97
C ILE A 189 -5.79 5.43 4.05
N ASP A 190 -5.14 5.15 2.92
CA ASP A 190 -3.86 4.43 2.88
C ASP A 190 -2.78 5.19 3.66
N LYS A 191 -2.64 6.50 3.43
CA LYS A 191 -1.71 7.36 4.20
C LYS A 191 -2.01 7.33 5.69
N TYR A 192 -3.28 7.36 6.07
CA TYR A 192 -3.70 7.29 7.46
C TYR A 192 -3.35 5.93 8.09
N LEU A 193 -3.78 4.83 7.48
CA LEU A 193 -3.54 3.47 7.99
C LEU A 193 -2.05 3.15 8.07
N TRP A 194 -1.27 3.54 7.06
CA TRP A 194 0.17 3.33 7.07
C TRP A 194 0.86 4.12 8.18
N GLN A 195 0.52 5.42 8.36
CA GLN A 195 1.12 6.23 9.41
C GLN A 195 0.74 5.74 10.81
N LEU A 196 -0.53 5.37 11.02
CA LEU A 196 -1.01 4.81 12.28
C LEU A 196 -0.25 3.50 12.61
N GLY A 197 -0.16 2.59 11.64
CA GLY A 197 0.57 1.35 11.82
C GLY A 197 2.07 1.58 12.05
N LYS A 198 2.68 2.54 11.35
CA LYS A 198 4.08 2.93 11.57
C LYS A 198 4.30 3.51 12.97
N GLU A 199 3.39 4.33 13.48
CA GLU A 199 3.51 4.93 14.82
C GLU A 199 3.55 3.84 15.91
N TYR A 200 2.69 2.83 15.82
CA TYR A 200 2.57 1.82 16.89
C TYR A 200 3.40 0.55 16.67
N TYR A 201 3.70 0.16 15.43
CA TYR A 201 4.36 -1.11 15.14
C TYR A 201 5.81 -1.00 14.65
N ASN A 202 6.34 0.22 14.45
CA ASN A 202 7.71 0.39 13.97
C ASN A 202 8.75 -0.05 15.03
N LYS A 203 9.59 -1.03 14.68
CA LYS A 203 10.60 -1.60 15.58
C LYS A 203 11.83 -0.70 15.76
N THR A 204 12.09 0.26 14.88
CA THR A 204 13.33 1.04 14.91
C THR A 204 13.34 2.13 15.99
N GLN A 205 12.17 2.64 16.40
CA GLN A 205 12.06 3.52 17.57
C GLN A 205 12.42 2.81 18.89
N LYS A 206 12.51 1.47 18.89
CA LYS A 206 12.87 0.66 20.06
C LYS A 206 14.36 0.73 20.42
N LYS A 207 15.25 1.10 19.47
CA LYS A 207 16.71 1.14 19.70
C LYS A 207 17.22 2.50 20.21
N LYS A 208 16.45 3.58 20.05
CA LYS A 208 16.84 4.95 20.49
C LYS A 208 16.42 5.31 21.93
N LYS A 209 15.73 4.40 22.64
CA LYS A 209 15.29 4.59 24.04
C LYS A 209 16.02 3.66 25.03
N LYS A 210 17.20 3.15 24.66
CA LYS A 210 18.11 2.46 25.59
C LYS A 210 19.33 3.32 25.83
#